data_AF-A0A2A5VED4-F1
#
_entry.id   AF-A0A2A5VED4-F1
#
_cell.length_a   1.000
_cell.length_b   1.000
_cell.length_c   1.000
_cell.angle_alpha   90.00
_cell.angle_beta   90.00
_cell.angle_gamma   90.00
#
_symmetry.space_group_name_H-M   'P 1'
#
loop_
_entity.id
_entity.type
_entity.pdbx_description
1 polymer ?
#
loop_
_entity_poly.entity_id
_entity_poly.type
_entity_poly.pdbx_seq_one_letter_code
_entity_poly.pdbx_strand_id
1 'polypeptide(L)'
;MATKEQIAQIVQLRGTGHSLEEIAKIVGLSKSSVAYQLKLLKKKSSKSNSSEVFSSAILAGTIGAAGGLALAILIQELKKGK
;
A
#
# COMPACT_ATOMS: atom_id res chain seq x y z
N MET A 1 18.23 -8.42 -0.52
CA MET A 1 16.96 -8.01 0.13
C MET A 1 16.39 -6.83 -0.64
N ALA A 2 15.07 -6.69 -0.75
CA ALA A 2 14.45 -5.59 -1.50
C ALA A 2 14.65 -4.24 -0.79
N THR A 3 14.89 -3.17 -1.55
CA THR A 3 14.97 -1.80 -1.01
C THR A 3 13.59 -1.29 -0.60
N LYS A 4 13.54 -0.20 0.17
CA LYS A 4 12.26 0.43 0.53
C LYS A 4 11.46 0.88 -0.71
N GLU A 5 12.14 1.40 -1.72
CA GLU A 5 11.53 1.81 -2.99
C GLU A 5 10.98 0.62 -3.78
N GLN A 6 11.72 -0.49 -3.81
CA GLN A 6 11.25 -1.73 -4.44
C GLN A 6 10.02 -2.27 -3.70
N ILE A 7 10.00 -2.22 -2.36
CA ILE A 7 8.83 -2.65 -1.57
C ILE A 7 7.62 -1.76 -1.86
N ALA A 8 7.80 -0.44 -1.95
CA ALA A 8 6.70 0.48 -2.31
C ALA A 8 6.12 0.16 -3.70
N GLN A 9 6.98 -0.06 -4.69
CA GLN A 9 6.58 -0.45 -6.04
C GLN A 9 5.87 -1.82 -6.05
N ILE A 10 6.37 -2.81 -5.31
CA ILE A 10 5.71 -4.13 -5.18
C ILE A 10 4.28 -3.98 -4.65
N VAL A 11 4.07 -3.15 -3.61
CA VAL A 11 2.75 -2.93 -3.02
C VAL A 11 1.82 -2.21 -4.00
N GLN A 12 2.31 -1.15 -4.64
CA GLN A 12 1.53 -0.37 -5.61
C GLN A 12 1.10 -1.23 -6.80
N LEU A 13 2.03 -1.95 -7.42
CA LEU A 13 1.75 -2.81 -8.58
C LEU A 13 0.84 -3.98 -8.21
N ARG A 14 1.03 -4.57 -7.02
CA ARG A 14 0.12 -5.63 -6.55
C ARG A 14 -1.29 -5.10 -6.26
N GLY A 15 -1.40 -3.89 -5.71
CA GLY A 15 -2.68 -3.23 -5.43
C GLY A 15 -3.46 -2.86 -6.69
N THR A 16 -2.77 -2.66 -7.82
CA THR A 16 -3.37 -2.36 -9.13
C THR A 16 -3.64 -3.61 -9.99
N GLY A 17 -3.37 -4.81 -9.47
CA GLY A 17 -3.74 -6.07 -10.13
C GLY A 17 -2.63 -6.74 -10.95
N HIS A 18 -1.40 -6.23 -10.94
CA HIS A 18 -0.28 -6.85 -11.65
C HIS A 18 0.07 -8.23 -11.08
N SER A 19 0.44 -9.15 -11.97
CA SER A 19 0.92 -10.49 -11.62
C SER A 19 2.30 -10.46 -10.95
N LEU A 20 2.65 -11.53 -10.24
CA LEU A 20 3.97 -11.64 -9.60
C LEU A 20 5.11 -11.67 -10.63
N GLU A 21 4.89 -12.24 -11.82
CA GLU A 21 5.84 -12.18 -12.94
C GLU A 21 6.09 -10.75 -13.40
N GLU A 22 5.03 -9.96 -13.64
CA GLU A 22 5.15 -8.58 -14.10
C GLU A 22 5.86 -7.71 -13.06
N ILE A 23 5.46 -7.83 -11.79
CA ILE A 23 6.09 -7.11 -10.69
C ILE A 23 7.57 -7.44 -10.61
N ALA A 24 7.93 -8.73 -10.64
CA ALA A 24 9.31 -9.20 -10.60
C ALA A 24 10.16 -8.59 -11.73
N LYS A 25 9.62 -8.56 -12.95
CA LYS A 25 10.27 -7.94 -14.11
C LYS A 25 10.48 -6.44 -13.92
N ILE A 26 9.47 -5.71 -13.42
CA ILE A 26 9.53 -4.25 -13.24
C ILE A 26 10.53 -3.86 -12.15
N VAL A 27 10.51 -4.55 -11.00
CA VAL A 27 11.33 -4.17 -9.84
C VAL A 27 12.73 -4.81 -9.82
N GLY A 28 13.05 -5.64 -10.82
CA GLY A 28 14.35 -6.31 -10.95
C GLY A 28 14.61 -7.38 -9.87
N LEU A 29 13.58 -8.11 -9.46
CA LEU A 29 13.67 -9.15 -8.42
C LEU A 29 13.14 -10.49 -8.92
N SER A 30 13.47 -11.59 -8.23
CA SER A 30 12.85 -12.89 -8.52
C SER A 30 11.38 -12.92 -8.07
N LYS A 31 10.55 -13.69 -8.78
CA LYS A 31 9.14 -13.93 -8.43
C LYS A 31 8.97 -14.40 -6.97
N SER A 32 9.88 -15.28 -6.52
CA SER A 32 9.92 -15.78 -5.14
C SER A 32 10.25 -14.70 -4.11
N SER A 33 11.16 -13.77 -4.45
CA SER A 33 11.47 -12.62 -3.59
C SER A 33 10.28 -11.69 -3.45
N VAL A 34 9.58 -11.38 -4.55
CA VAL A 34 8.35 -10.56 -4.52
C VAL A 34 7.27 -11.22 -3.67
N ALA A 35 7.02 -12.52 -3.86
CA ALA A 35 6.05 -13.28 -3.07
C ALA A 35 6.40 -13.28 -1.58
N TYR A 36 7.68 -13.41 -1.25
CA TYR A 36 8.16 -13.35 0.13
C TYR A 36 7.94 -11.97 0.76
N GLN A 37 8.26 -10.88 0.05
CA GLN A 37 8.00 -9.53 0.55
C GLN A 37 6.50 -9.30 0.80
N LEU A 38 5.62 -9.71 -0.12
CA LEU A 38 4.18 -9.62 0.09
C LEU A 38 3.70 -10.45 1.29
N LYS A 39 4.27 -11.64 1.51
CA LYS A 39 3.97 -12.47 2.68
C LYS A 39 4.39 -11.77 3.98
N LEU A 40 5.57 -11.15 4.01
CA LEU A 40 6.03 -10.38 5.17
C LEU A 40 5.13 -9.19 5.46
N LEU A 41 4.73 -8.45 4.42
CA LEU A 41 3.83 -7.31 4.53
C LEU A 41 2.45 -7.73 5.08
N LYS A 42 1.87 -8.81 4.54
CA LYS A 42 0.62 -9.40 5.07
C LYS A 42 0.75 -9.77 6.55
N LYS A 43 1.86 -10.41 6.94
CA LYS A 43 2.11 -10.77 8.34
C LYS A 43 2.22 -9.54 9.25
N LYS A 44 2.82 -8.45 8.77
CA LYS A 44 2.91 -7.19 9.51
C LYS A 44 1.55 -6.51 9.61
N SER A 45 0.79 -6.42 8.53
CA SER A 45 -0.54 -5.77 8.52
C SER A 45 -1.56 -6.51 9.38
N SER A 46 -1.48 -7.84 9.46
CA SER A 46 -2.32 -8.65 10.35
C SER A 46 -1.95 -8.52 11.83
N LYS A 47 -0.76 -8.01 12.15
CA LYS A 47 -0.28 -7.80 13.52
C LYS A 47 -0.47 -6.37 14.00
N SER A 48 -0.54 -5.39 13.11
CA SER A 48 -0.99 -4.06 13.47
C SER A 48 -2.51 -4.01 13.45
N ASN A 49 -3.12 -3.38 14.47
CA ASN A 49 -4.51 -2.94 14.45
C ASN A 49 -4.63 -1.80 13.43
N SER A 50 -4.44 -2.15 12.16
CA SER A 50 -4.27 -1.21 11.05
C SER A 50 -5.50 -0.34 10.88
N SER A 51 -6.68 -0.86 11.24
CA SER A 51 -7.94 -0.11 11.28
C SER A 51 -7.92 0.98 12.34
N GLU A 52 -7.35 0.74 13.52
CA GLU A 52 -7.28 1.71 14.60
C GLU A 52 -6.26 2.79 14.29
N VAL A 53 -5.05 2.43 13.85
CA VAL A 53 -4.03 3.41 13.43
C VAL A 53 -4.50 4.24 12.23
N PHE A 54 -5.13 3.61 11.23
CA PHE A 54 -5.67 4.30 10.08
C PHE A 54 -6.86 5.19 10.47
N SER A 55 -7.81 4.69 11.27
CA SER A 55 -8.96 5.48 11.71
C SER A 55 -8.53 6.63 12.62
N SER A 56 -7.56 6.43 13.51
CA SER A 56 -6.99 7.49 14.34
C SER A 56 -6.21 8.50 13.49
N ALA A 57 -5.47 8.07 12.47
CA ALA A 57 -4.78 8.96 11.53
C ALA A 57 -5.76 9.73 10.63
N ILE A 58 -6.85 9.09 10.20
CA ILE A 58 -7.95 9.74 9.48
C ILE A 58 -8.63 10.75 10.40
N LEU A 59 -9.04 10.36 11.62
CA LEU A 59 -9.70 11.25 12.57
C LEU A 59 -8.80 12.44 12.92
N ALA A 60 -7.53 12.21 13.27
CA ALA A 60 -6.56 13.26 13.52
C ALA A 60 -6.30 14.13 12.28
N GLY A 61 -6.22 13.52 11.09
CA GLY A 61 -6.04 14.21 9.81
C GLY A 61 -7.28 14.99 9.36
N THR A 62 -8.48 14.58 9.73
CA THR A 62 -9.73 15.33 9.49
C THR A 62 -9.89 16.50 10.46
N ILE A 63 -9.33 16.40 11.67
CA ILE A 63 -9.36 17.47 12.66
C ILE A 63 -8.26 18.53 12.37
N GLY A 64 -7.19 18.18 11.66
CA GLY A 64 -6.14 19.11 11.20
C GLY A 64 -6.24 19.46 9.71
N ALA A 65 -6.48 20.72 9.38
CA ALA A 65 -6.87 21.23 8.05
C ALA A 65 -5.98 20.84 6.83
N ALA A 66 -4.75 20.36 7.00
CA ALA A 66 -3.86 20.02 5.89
C ALA A 66 -3.91 18.54 5.44
N GLY A 67 -4.23 17.60 6.33
CA GLY A 67 -4.18 16.16 6.02
C GLY A 67 -5.47 15.61 5.44
N GLY A 68 -6.62 16.11 5.92
CA GLY A 68 -7.94 15.63 5.52
C GLY A 68 -8.27 15.85 4.05
N LEU A 69 -7.77 16.95 3.45
CA LEU A 69 -8.05 17.28 2.06
C LEU A 69 -7.39 16.31 1.07
N ALA A 70 -6.11 16.00 1.26
CA ALA A 70 -5.39 15.09 0.35
C ALA A 70 -6.00 13.67 0.37
N LEU A 71 -6.42 13.20 1.54
CA LEU A 71 -7.04 11.89 1.68
C LEU A 71 -8.49 11.88 1.17
N ALA A 72 -9.24 12.97 1.36
CA ALA A 72 -10.59 13.12 0.79
C ALA A 72 -10.56 13.10 -0.74
N ILE A 73 -9.60 13.79 -1.36
CA ILE A 73 -9.40 13.77 -2.82
C ILE A 73 -9.10 12.34 -3.30
N LEU A 74 -8.22 11.61 -2.60
CA LEU A 74 -7.90 10.23 -2.96
C LEU A 74 -9.12 9.29 -2.85
N ILE A 75 -9.92 9.41 -1.79
CA ILE A 75 -11.15 8.62 -1.61
C ILE A 75 -12.19 8.97 -2.69
N GLN A 76 -12.31 10.25 -3.04
CA GLN A 76 -13.24 10.71 -4.06
C GLN A 76 -12.86 10.16 -5.44
N GLU A 77 -11.59 10.16 -5.80
CA GLU A 77 -11.09 9.56 -7.05
C GLU A 77 -11.34 8.04 -7.08
N LEU A 78 -11.13 7.32 -5.96
CA LEU A 78 -11.43 5.89 -5.88
C LEU A 78 -12.93 5.59 -6.02
N LYS A 79 -13.81 6.46 -5.52
CA LYS A 79 -15.27 6.30 -5.63
C LYS A 79 -15.78 6.63 -7.03
N LYS A 80 -15.09 7.51 -7.77
CA LYS A 80 -15.43 7.92 -9.14
C LYS A 80 -15.05 6.87 -10.19
N GLY A 81 -14.13 5.95 -9.86
CA GLY A 81 -13.73 4.82 -10.70
C GLY A 81 -14.59 3.56 -10.56
N LYS A 82 -15.76 3.64 -9.93
CA LYS A 82 -16.76 2.56 -9.80
C LYS A 82 -18.06 2.93 -10.48
#